data_AF-A0A2S9XRP7-F1
#
_entry.id   AF-A0A2S9XRP7-F1
#
_cell.length_a   1.000
_cell.length_b   1.000
_cell.length_c   1.000
_cell.angle_alpha   90.00
_cell.angle_beta   90.00
_cell.angle_gamma   90.00
#
_symmetry.space_group_name_H-M   'P 1'
#
loop_
_entity.id
_entity.type
_entity.pdbx_description
1 polymer ?
#
loop_
_entity_poly.entity_id
_entity_poly.type
_entity_poly.pdbx_seq_one_letter_code
_entity_poly.pdbx_strand_id
1 'polypeptide(L)'
;MSESPRCALCRTTEDPRPNRIGGIDLCRRCHDGGAVAAAHARGFQLRVKCGFVGHGDKRVYVAQGDASVARPLFDASFRRKGLASLVGLLGMTIRVEDPLFHKLGVIITRDKPGTHRFIDDDGAQTAVMDLLGEDVSVKVKRAGQVKLSGRRKHEPFDQTAIERELAVLLVHLDGYAAS
;
A
#
# COMPACT_ATOMS: atom_id res chain seq x y z
N MET A 1 -7.58 -19.94 25.77
CA MET A 1 -8.42 -20.10 24.57
C MET A 1 -7.94 -19.08 23.56
N SER A 2 -7.39 -19.50 22.44
CA SER A 2 -6.99 -18.59 21.36
C SER A 2 -8.25 -18.03 20.70
N GLU A 3 -8.39 -16.71 20.70
CA GLU A 3 -9.46 -16.03 19.97
C GLU A 3 -9.37 -16.43 18.49
N SER A 4 -10.50 -16.73 17.85
CA SER A 4 -10.51 -17.10 16.43
C SER A 4 -10.00 -15.91 15.60
N PRO A 5 -9.13 -16.15 14.60
CA PRO A 5 -8.57 -15.06 13.84
C PRO A 5 -9.68 -14.29 13.11
N ARG A 6 -9.57 -12.95 13.13
CA ARG A 6 -10.57 -12.05 12.58
C ARG A 6 -10.00 -11.32 11.38
N CYS A 7 -10.73 -11.35 10.27
CA CYS A 7 -10.33 -10.61 9.06
C CYS A 7 -10.19 -9.12 9.37
N ALA A 8 -9.01 -8.55 9.14
CA ALA A 8 -8.70 -7.17 9.46
C ALA A 8 -9.53 -6.16 8.63
N LEU A 9 -9.97 -6.55 7.42
CA LEU A 9 -10.85 -5.74 6.57
C LEU A 9 -12.32 -5.86 7.00
N CYS A 10 -12.97 -6.98 6.66
CA CYS A 10 -14.41 -7.14 6.84
C CYS A 10 -14.84 -7.60 8.24
N ARG A 11 -13.89 -7.86 9.14
CA ARG A 11 -14.14 -8.21 10.54
C ARG A 11 -14.89 -9.53 10.78
N THR A 12 -15.02 -10.39 9.76
CA THR A 12 -15.56 -11.76 9.92
C THR A 12 -14.57 -12.68 10.65
N THR A 13 -15.09 -13.67 11.38
CA THR A 13 -14.35 -14.75 12.06
C THR A 13 -14.62 -16.12 11.44
N GLU A 14 -15.34 -16.16 10.30
CA GLU A 14 -15.79 -17.41 9.66
C GLU A 14 -14.67 -18.19 8.96
N ASP A 15 -13.49 -17.58 8.80
CA ASP A 15 -12.37 -18.21 8.09
C ASP A 15 -11.38 -18.83 9.08
N PRO A 16 -11.32 -20.17 9.21
CA PRO A 16 -10.41 -20.84 10.12
C PRO A 16 -8.95 -20.82 9.64
N ARG A 17 -8.68 -20.40 8.40
CA ARG A 17 -7.33 -20.34 7.80
C ARG A 17 -7.17 -19.07 6.97
N PRO A 18 -7.10 -17.89 7.63
CA PRO A 18 -6.95 -16.63 6.93
C PRO A 18 -5.64 -16.59 6.13
N ASN A 19 -5.65 -15.83 5.05
CA ASN A 19 -4.43 -15.46 4.33
C ASN A 19 -3.78 -14.29 5.05
N ARG A 20 -2.48 -14.39 5.35
CA ARG A 20 -1.75 -13.30 6.01
C ARG A 20 -1.00 -12.46 4.98
N ILE A 21 -1.36 -11.18 4.87
CA ILE A 21 -0.78 -10.22 3.91
C ILE A 21 -0.48 -8.92 4.64
N GLY A 22 0.69 -8.31 4.42
CA GLY A 22 1.09 -7.11 5.15
C GLY A 22 1.00 -7.29 6.67
N GLY A 23 1.30 -8.49 7.19
CA GLY A 23 1.23 -8.80 8.62
C GLY A 23 -0.18 -9.01 9.21
N ILE A 24 -1.27 -8.76 8.46
CA ILE A 24 -2.66 -8.87 8.94
C ILE A 24 -3.42 -10.04 8.31
N ASP A 25 -4.41 -10.55 9.03
CA ASP A 25 -5.27 -11.65 8.58
C ASP A 25 -6.38 -11.17 7.65
N LEU A 26 -6.53 -11.82 6.49
CA LEU A 26 -7.61 -11.61 5.54
C LEU A 26 -8.39 -12.91 5.35
N CYS A 27 -9.72 -12.84 5.45
CA CYS A 27 -10.55 -13.96 5.00
C CYS A 27 -10.42 -14.14 3.48
N ARG A 28 -10.67 -15.35 3.00
CA ARG A 28 -10.61 -15.72 1.59
C ARG A 28 -11.41 -14.77 0.68
N ARG A 29 -12.61 -14.37 1.10
CA ARG A 29 -13.44 -13.43 0.32
C ARG A 29 -12.75 -12.09 0.13
N CYS A 30 -12.13 -11.53 1.17
CA CYS A 30 -11.39 -10.28 1.05
C CYS A 30 -10.11 -10.45 0.23
N HIS A 31 -9.43 -11.59 0.37
CA HIS A 31 -8.23 -11.93 -0.38
C HIS A 31 -8.47 -12.06 -1.89
N ASP A 32 -9.54 -12.73 -2.29
CA ASP A 32 -9.81 -13.12 -3.69
C ASP A 32 -10.59 -12.04 -4.50
N GLY A 33 -10.69 -10.80 -3.99
CA GLY A 33 -11.30 -9.66 -4.70
C GLY A 33 -12.41 -8.92 -3.96
N GLY A 34 -12.76 -9.33 -2.73
CA GLY A 34 -13.71 -8.60 -1.88
C GLY A 34 -13.11 -7.43 -1.10
N ALA A 35 -11.82 -7.12 -1.26
CA ALA A 35 -11.11 -6.13 -0.47
C ALA A 35 -11.69 -4.71 -0.59
N VAL A 36 -12.04 -4.27 -1.81
CA VAL A 36 -12.58 -2.92 -2.05
C VAL A 36 -13.91 -2.72 -1.32
N ALA A 37 -14.84 -3.66 -1.50
CA ALA A 37 -16.14 -3.59 -0.84
C ALA A 37 -16.01 -3.62 0.69
N ALA A 38 -15.11 -4.44 1.22
CA ALA A 38 -14.82 -4.49 2.65
C ALA A 38 -14.18 -3.19 3.16
N ALA A 39 -13.27 -2.57 2.40
CA ALA A 39 -12.68 -1.29 2.73
C ALA A 39 -13.73 -0.17 2.77
N HIS A 40 -14.64 -0.12 1.77
CA HIS A 40 -15.74 0.84 1.76
C HIS A 40 -16.68 0.68 2.96
N ALA A 41 -16.97 -0.57 3.37
CA ALA A 41 -17.78 -0.83 4.56
C ALA A 41 -17.13 -0.34 5.87
N ARG A 42 -15.79 -0.16 5.89
CA ARG A 42 -15.06 0.47 7.01
C ARG A 42 -15.05 2.00 6.95
N GLY A 43 -15.64 2.59 5.92
CA GLY A 43 -15.60 4.04 5.69
C GLY A 43 -14.36 4.52 4.94
N PHE A 44 -13.52 3.63 4.42
CA PHE A 44 -12.42 4.01 3.54
C PHE A 44 -12.95 4.33 2.14
N GLN A 45 -12.32 5.27 1.45
CA GLN A 45 -12.51 5.41 0.01
C GLN A 45 -11.34 4.73 -0.68
N LEU A 46 -11.63 3.91 -1.69
CA LEU A 46 -10.62 3.24 -2.47
C LEU A 46 -11.14 3.02 -3.89
N ARG A 47 -10.37 3.47 -4.87
CA ARG A 47 -10.60 3.23 -6.29
C ARG A 47 -9.27 2.95 -6.95
N VAL A 48 -9.19 1.84 -7.67
CA VAL A 48 -8.03 1.50 -8.50
C VAL A 48 -8.52 1.34 -9.93
N LYS A 49 -7.69 1.75 -10.88
CA LYS A 49 -7.90 1.55 -12.30
C LYS A 49 -6.58 1.10 -12.92
N CYS A 50 -6.59 -0.08 -13.52
CA CYS A 50 -5.51 -0.56 -14.36
C CYS A 50 -5.93 -0.49 -15.83
N GLY A 51 -4.97 -0.30 -16.72
CA GLY A 51 -5.21 -0.22 -18.16
C GLY A 51 -3.92 -0.02 -18.93
N PHE A 52 -4.02 0.55 -20.13
CA PHE A 52 -2.86 0.90 -20.93
C PHE A 52 -3.04 2.24 -21.64
N VAL A 53 -1.93 2.88 -21.95
CA VAL A 53 -1.82 4.06 -22.80
C VAL A 53 -0.86 3.76 -23.94
N GLY A 54 -1.21 4.17 -25.17
CA GLY A 54 -0.39 3.85 -26.33
C GLY A 54 -1.10 4.10 -27.65
N HIS A 55 -0.32 4.27 -28.72
CA HIS A 55 -0.80 4.38 -30.09
C HIS A 55 0.12 3.54 -31.00
N GLY A 56 -0.47 2.72 -31.88
CA GLY A 56 0.27 1.70 -32.65
C GLY A 56 0.82 0.56 -31.77
N ASP A 57 2.02 0.10 -32.07
CA ASP A 57 2.65 -1.07 -31.41
C ASP A 57 3.24 -0.77 -30.02
N LYS A 58 3.26 0.50 -29.61
CA LYS A 58 3.80 0.90 -28.29
C LYS A 58 2.66 0.98 -27.28
N ARG A 59 2.58 -0.02 -26.39
CA ARG A 59 1.67 -0.03 -25.24
C ARG A 59 2.45 0.15 -23.94
N VAL A 60 1.93 0.99 -23.05
CA VAL A 60 2.43 1.15 -21.68
C VAL A 60 1.26 0.87 -20.75
N TYR A 61 1.38 -0.16 -19.92
CA TYR A 61 0.40 -0.46 -18.91
C TYR A 61 0.50 0.55 -17.78
N VAL A 62 -0.64 1.00 -17.28
CA VAL A 62 -0.75 2.01 -16.24
C VAL A 62 -1.64 1.50 -15.11
N ALA A 63 -1.25 1.79 -13.88
CA ALA A 63 -2.08 1.64 -12.70
C ALA A 63 -2.23 3.00 -12.03
N GLN A 64 -3.46 3.36 -11.65
CA GLN A 64 -3.78 4.55 -10.88
C GLN A 64 -4.70 4.16 -9.75
N GLY A 65 -4.41 4.65 -8.55
CA GLY A 65 -5.29 4.48 -7.41
C GLY A 65 -5.45 5.76 -6.62
N ASP A 66 -6.66 6.00 -6.14
CA ASP A 66 -6.98 7.05 -5.18
C ASP A 66 -7.69 6.40 -4.00
N ALA A 67 -7.19 6.68 -2.81
CA ALA A 67 -7.77 6.19 -1.57
C ALA A 67 -7.70 7.23 -0.46
N SER A 68 -8.50 7.04 0.58
CA SER A 68 -8.46 7.89 1.76
C SER A 68 -8.87 7.17 3.04
N VAL A 69 -8.26 7.62 4.14
CA VAL A 69 -8.71 7.39 5.51
C VAL A 69 -9.23 8.71 6.07
N ALA A 70 -10.28 8.68 6.89
CA ALA A 70 -10.92 9.87 7.46
C ALA A 70 -10.16 10.45 8.67
N ARG A 71 -8.82 10.37 8.65
CA ARG A 71 -7.94 10.81 9.74
C ARG A 71 -6.67 11.45 9.18
N PRO A 72 -6.06 12.43 9.89
CA PRO A 72 -4.78 12.98 9.50
C PRO A 72 -3.67 11.92 9.50
N LEU A 73 -2.74 12.05 8.55
CA LEU A 73 -1.57 11.20 8.39
C LEU A 73 -0.29 12.06 8.36
N PHE A 74 0.76 11.53 7.74
CA PHE A 74 2.02 12.20 7.43
C PHE A 74 2.18 12.37 5.90
N ASP A 75 3.17 13.13 5.47
CA ASP A 75 3.49 13.31 4.05
C ASP A 75 4.69 12.43 3.64
N ALA A 76 4.43 11.32 2.95
CA ALA A 76 5.49 10.45 2.45
C ALA A 76 5.25 9.99 1.00
N SER A 77 6.33 9.60 0.33
CA SER A 77 6.31 8.95 -0.97
C SER A 77 7.21 7.72 -0.93
N PHE A 78 6.59 6.55 -1.10
CA PHE A 78 7.24 5.26 -1.18
C PHE A 78 7.38 4.88 -2.65
N ARG A 79 8.59 4.54 -3.09
CA ARG A 79 8.89 4.21 -4.49
C ARG A 79 9.89 3.08 -4.56
N ARG A 80 9.86 2.28 -5.63
CA ARG A 80 10.97 1.36 -5.92
C ARG A 80 12.27 2.14 -6.12
N LYS A 81 13.38 1.53 -5.70
CA LYS A 81 14.73 2.04 -5.90
C LYS A 81 15.07 1.99 -7.40
N GLY A 82 15.55 3.12 -7.92
CA GLY A 82 15.89 3.35 -9.34
C GLY A 82 16.56 4.71 -9.46
N LEU A 83 16.45 5.41 -10.59
CA LEU A 83 16.96 6.80 -10.71
C LEU A 83 16.42 7.76 -9.63
N ALA A 84 15.32 7.40 -8.97
CA ALA A 84 14.77 8.12 -7.80
C ALA A 84 15.74 8.19 -6.60
N SER A 85 16.74 7.31 -6.49
CA SER A 85 17.76 7.37 -5.43
C SER A 85 18.63 8.63 -5.50
N LEU A 86 18.72 9.28 -6.67
CA LEU A 86 19.46 10.53 -6.85
C LEU A 86 18.78 11.72 -6.13
N VAL A 87 17.48 11.63 -5.85
CA VAL A 87 16.74 12.64 -5.07
C VAL A 87 17.15 12.61 -3.58
N GLY A 88 17.82 11.54 -3.13
CA GLY A 88 18.36 11.41 -1.78
C GLY A 88 19.38 12.46 -1.38
N LEU A 89 19.93 13.22 -2.34
CA LEU A 89 20.88 14.31 -2.10
C LEU A 89 20.28 15.51 -1.33
N LEU A 90 18.95 15.61 -1.21
CA LEU A 90 18.28 16.72 -0.51
C LEU A 90 17.92 16.40 0.97
N GLY A 91 18.43 15.31 1.55
CA GLY A 91 18.23 14.98 2.97
C GLY A 91 16.79 14.62 3.37
N MET A 92 15.86 14.50 2.41
CA MET A 92 14.44 14.15 2.60
C MET A 92 14.17 12.64 2.56
N THR A 93 15.20 11.81 2.52
CA THR A 93 15.05 10.34 2.49
C THR A 93 15.15 9.75 3.88
N ILE A 94 14.30 8.75 4.14
CA ILE A 94 14.44 7.87 5.31
C ILE A 94 15.23 6.63 4.91
N ARG A 95 16.14 6.21 5.80
CA ARG A 95 16.77 4.89 5.75
C ARG A 95 15.96 3.96 6.65
N VAL A 96 15.52 2.86 6.08
CA VAL A 96 14.91 1.74 6.81
C VAL A 96 16.03 0.73 7.06
N GLU A 97 16.12 0.20 8.28
CA GLU A 97 17.19 -0.75 8.66
C GLU A 97 17.02 -2.11 7.98
N ASP A 98 15.79 -2.47 7.61
CA ASP A 98 15.49 -3.70 6.89
C ASP A 98 16.28 -3.79 5.56
N PRO A 99 17.14 -4.81 5.39
CA PRO A 99 17.94 -4.99 4.20
C PRO A 99 17.14 -5.23 2.91
N LEU A 100 15.98 -5.89 3.00
CA LEU A 100 15.08 -6.13 1.88
C LEU A 100 14.42 -4.84 1.44
N PHE A 101 13.92 -4.04 2.39
CA PHE A 101 13.36 -2.73 2.08
C PHE A 101 14.42 -1.84 1.42
N HIS A 102 15.64 -1.80 1.97
CA HIS A 102 16.72 -0.97 1.45
C HIS A 102 17.15 -1.33 0.01
N LYS A 103 16.96 -2.60 -0.39
CA LYS A 103 17.17 -3.05 -1.78
C LYS A 103 16.00 -2.69 -2.69
N LEU A 104 14.77 -2.81 -2.18
CA LEU A 104 13.56 -2.66 -2.98
C LEU A 104 13.14 -1.21 -3.17
N GLY A 105 13.20 -0.38 -2.13
CA GLY A 105 12.48 0.89 -2.06
C GLY A 105 13.28 2.08 -1.54
N VAL A 106 12.69 3.26 -1.71
CA VAL A 106 13.11 4.54 -1.11
C VAL A 106 11.88 5.27 -0.57
N ILE A 107 12.03 5.89 0.59
CA ILE A 107 11.00 6.72 1.23
C ILE A 107 11.46 8.17 1.16
N ILE A 108 10.64 9.04 0.57
CA ILE A 108 10.87 10.48 0.50
C ILE A 108 9.79 11.18 1.31
N THR A 109 10.18 11.97 2.31
CA THR A 109 9.26 12.61 3.25
C THR A 109 9.82 13.94 3.76
N ARG A 110 8.90 14.85 4.13
CA ARG A 110 9.22 16.05 4.92
C ARG A 110 8.89 15.88 6.40
N ASP A 111 8.13 14.84 6.74
CA ASP A 111 7.70 14.50 8.09
C ASP A 111 8.39 13.19 8.53
N LYS A 112 9.67 13.32 8.90
CA LYS A 112 10.47 12.15 9.30
C LYS A 112 9.91 11.42 10.51
N PRO A 113 9.55 12.08 11.63
CA PRO A 113 9.06 11.39 12.82
C PRO A 113 7.78 10.61 12.53
N GLY A 114 6.81 11.21 11.83
CA GLY A 114 5.56 10.54 11.50
C GLY A 114 5.76 9.34 10.58
N THR A 115 6.66 9.47 9.60
CA THR A 115 6.95 8.39 8.64
C THR A 115 7.76 7.25 9.27
N HIS A 116 8.71 7.55 10.17
CA HIS A 116 9.44 6.53 10.94
C HIS A 116 8.49 5.72 11.80
N ARG A 117 7.70 6.39 12.64
CA ARG A 117 6.70 5.74 13.50
C ARG A 117 5.78 4.80 12.73
N PHE A 118 5.43 5.14 11.48
CA PHE A 118 4.62 4.28 10.63
C PHE A 118 5.40 3.07 10.07
N ILE A 119 6.60 3.30 9.53
CA ILE A 119 7.36 2.23 8.85
C ILE A 119 8.07 1.29 9.82
N ASP A 120 8.23 1.68 11.09
CA ASP A 120 8.77 0.83 12.14
C ASP A 120 7.78 -0.28 12.58
N ASP A 121 6.53 -0.25 12.10
CA ASP A 121 5.60 -1.37 12.22
C ASP A 121 5.86 -2.40 11.10
N ASP A 122 6.17 -3.65 11.47
CA ASP A 122 6.49 -4.74 10.55
C ASP A 122 5.37 -4.99 9.52
N GLY A 123 4.11 -4.85 9.93
CA GLY A 123 2.94 -5.03 9.07
C GLY A 123 2.82 -3.92 8.03
N ALA A 124 2.97 -2.68 8.45
CA ALA A 124 3.01 -1.50 7.58
C ALA A 124 4.18 -1.57 6.59
N GLN A 125 5.37 -1.95 7.06
CA GLN A 125 6.54 -2.13 6.20
C GLN A 125 6.27 -3.19 5.12
N THR A 126 5.75 -4.36 5.52
CA THR A 126 5.41 -5.44 4.60
C THR A 126 4.36 -4.98 3.58
N ALA A 127 3.30 -4.31 4.03
CA ALA A 127 2.24 -3.81 3.14
C ALA A 127 2.76 -2.80 2.10
N VAL A 128 3.71 -1.94 2.49
CA VAL A 128 4.40 -1.04 1.55
C VAL A 128 5.24 -1.85 0.57
N MET A 129 6.00 -2.84 1.05
CA MET A 129 6.86 -3.67 0.20
C MET A 129 6.07 -4.49 -0.82
N ASP A 130 4.92 -5.05 -0.44
CA ASP A 130 4.02 -5.78 -1.34
C ASP A 130 3.60 -4.87 -2.51
N LEU A 131 3.09 -3.66 -2.22
CA LEU A 131 2.74 -2.67 -3.26
C LEU A 131 3.94 -2.25 -4.11
N LEU A 132 5.12 -2.08 -3.51
CA LEU A 132 6.33 -1.77 -4.27
C LEU A 132 6.75 -2.95 -5.17
N GLY A 133 6.50 -4.19 -4.75
CA GLY A 133 6.65 -5.40 -5.57
C GLY A 133 5.79 -5.36 -6.82
N GLU A 134 4.61 -4.75 -6.73
CA GLU A 134 3.72 -4.49 -7.86
C GLU A 134 4.17 -3.34 -8.79
N ASP A 135 5.42 -2.87 -8.72
CA ASP A 135 5.95 -1.76 -9.54
C ASP A 135 5.13 -0.47 -9.47
N VAL A 136 4.44 -0.25 -8.35
CA VAL A 136 3.73 0.99 -8.10
C VAL A 136 4.54 1.90 -7.18
N SER A 137 4.19 3.18 -7.21
CA SER A 137 4.62 4.17 -6.22
C SER A 137 3.41 4.59 -5.41
N VAL A 138 3.60 4.76 -4.11
CA VAL A 138 2.55 5.15 -3.17
C VAL A 138 2.90 6.51 -2.58
N LYS A 139 1.94 7.42 -2.54
CA LYS A 139 2.07 8.75 -1.94
C LYS A 139 1.00 8.94 -0.90
N VAL A 140 1.43 9.11 0.35
CA VAL A 140 0.57 9.43 1.48
C VAL A 140 0.61 10.93 1.73
N LYS A 141 -0.56 11.49 2.02
CA LYS A 141 -0.74 12.91 2.31
C LYS A 141 -1.27 13.11 3.71
N ARG A 142 -0.82 14.17 4.36
CA ARG A 142 -1.27 14.57 5.70
C ARG A 142 -2.79 14.67 5.85
N ALA A 143 -3.52 15.02 4.79
CA ALA A 143 -4.97 15.10 4.79
C ALA A 143 -5.69 13.73 4.74
N GLY A 144 -4.99 12.61 4.93
CA GLY A 144 -5.56 11.27 4.89
C GLY A 144 -5.67 10.67 3.48
N GLN A 145 -5.15 11.35 2.45
CA GLN A 145 -5.21 10.88 1.06
C GLN A 145 -4.03 9.98 0.72
N VAL A 146 -4.29 8.92 -0.02
CA VAL A 146 -3.29 7.99 -0.55
C VAL A 146 -3.45 7.92 -2.05
N LYS A 147 -2.35 8.13 -2.77
CA LYS A 147 -2.31 8.03 -4.23
C LYS A 147 -1.36 6.93 -4.65
N LEU A 148 -1.79 6.12 -5.61
CA LEU A 148 -1.03 5.05 -6.22
C LEU A 148 -0.82 5.36 -7.70
N SER A 149 0.39 5.09 -8.19
CA SER A 149 0.69 5.21 -9.62
C SER A 149 1.76 4.20 -10.02
N GLY A 150 1.53 3.47 -11.12
CA GLY A 150 2.47 2.50 -11.69
C GLY A 150 2.54 2.59 -13.21
N ARG A 151 3.68 2.20 -13.79
CA ARG A 151 3.86 2.06 -15.25
C ARG A 151 4.73 0.84 -15.58
N ARG A 152 4.23 -0.05 -16.44
CA ARG A 152 4.96 -1.24 -16.96
C ARG A 152 4.93 -1.27 -18.49
N LYS A 153 5.98 -1.80 -19.13
CA LYS A 153 6.07 -1.88 -20.60
C LYS A 153 5.61 -3.22 -21.17
N HIS A 154 5.77 -4.30 -20.40
CA HIS A 154 5.70 -5.65 -20.95
C HIS A 154 4.46 -6.42 -20.49
N GLU A 155 3.96 -6.13 -19.29
CA GLU A 155 2.84 -6.86 -18.69
C GLU A 155 1.80 -5.94 -18.07
N PRO A 156 0.51 -6.33 -18.10
CA PRO A 156 -0.54 -5.63 -17.39
C PRO A 156 -0.35 -5.74 -15.86
N PHE A 157 -0.98 -4.82 -15.14
CA PHE A 157 -1.07 -4.90 -13.69
C PHE A 157 -2.18 -5.86 -13.27
N ASP A 158 -1.97 -6.61 -12.20
CA ASP A 158 -3.03 -7.32 -11.50
C ASP A 158 -3.80 -6.32 -10.63
N GLN A 159 -4.96 -5.89 -11.13
CA GLN A 159 -5.79 -4.93 -10.41
C GLN A 159 -6.28 -5.49 -9.06
N THR A 160 -6.59 -6.78 -8.98
CA THR A 160 -7.10 -7.42 -7.77
C THR A 160 -6.03 -7.46 -6.69
N ALA A 161 -4.79 -7.79 -7.05
CA ALA A 161 -3.65 -7.73 -6.14
C ALA A 161 -3.43 -6.31 -5.59
N ILE A 162 -3.39 -5.30 -6.49
CA ILE A 162 -3.21 -3.90 -6.09
C ILE A 162 -4.34 -3.41 -5.18
N GLU A 163 -5.60 -3.74 -5.49
CA GLU A 163 -6.75 -3.36 -4.67
C GLU A 163 -6.66 -3.95 -3.27
N ARG A 164 -6.30 -5.23 -3.17
CA ARG A 164 -6.11 -5.95 -1.89
C ARG A 164 -4.99 -5.32 -1.07
N GLU A 165 -3.82 -5.12 -1.65
CA GLU A 165 -2.65 -4.59 -0.96
C GLU A 165 -2.83 -3.12 -0.56
N LEU A 166 -3.49 -2.32 -1.40
CA LEU A 166 -3.84 -0.96 -1.04
C LEU A 166 -4.86 -0.93 0.11
N ALA A 167 -5.85 -1.84 0.12
CA ALA A 167 -6.79 -1.97 1.23
C ALA A 167 -6.09 -2.37 2.54
N VAL A 168 -5.12 -3.30 2.48
CA VAL A 168 -4.26 -3.67 3.62
C VAL A 168 -3.48 -2.46 4.14
N LEU A 169 -2.85 -1.69 3.24
CA LEU A 169 -2.14 -0.47 3.62
C LEU A 169 -3.07 0.54 4.32
N LEU A 170 -4.31 0.70 3.87
CA LEU A 170 -5.28 1.60 4.53
C LEU A 170 -5.63 1.17 5.95
N VAL A 171 -5.66 -0.14 6.24
CA VAL A 171 -5.86 -0.64 7.61
C VAL A 171 -4.72 -0.20 8.52
N HIS A 172 -3.48 -0.30 8.05
CA HIS A 172 -2.30 0.15 8.79
C HIS A 172 -2.28 1.66 9.00
N LEU A 173 -2.63 2.44 7.97
CA LEU A 173 -2.71 3.89 8.07
C LEU A 173 -3.82 4.35 9.04
N ASP A 174 -4.97 3.67 9.03
CA ASP A 174 -6.06 3.92 9.99
C ASP A 174 -5.63 3.59 11.43
N GLY A 175 -4.94 2.45 11.62
CA GLY A 175 -4.36 2.07 12.91
C GLY A 175 -3.34 3.08 13.43
N TYR A 176 -2.40 3.49 12.58
CA TYR A 176 -1.42 4.55 12.88
C TYR A 176 -2.09 5.86 13.29
N ALA A 177 -3.17 6.24 12.61
CA ALA A 177 -3.86 7.50 12.89
C ALA A 177 -4.76 7.43 14.15
N ALA A 178 -4.96 6.23 14.70
CA ALA A 178 -5.67 6.02 15.95
C ALA A 178 -4.73 5.95 17.18
N SER A 179 -3.42 5.80 16.97
CA SER A 179 -2.36 5.75 18.01
C SER A 179 -1.65 7.09 18.22
#